data_AF-A0AAD8WJ13-F1
#
_entry.id   AF-A0AAD8WJ13-F1
#
_cell.length_a   1.000
_cell.length_b   1.000
_cell.length_c   1.000
_cell.angle_alpha   90.00
_cell.angle_beta   90.00
_cell.angle_gamma   90.00
#
_symmetry.space_group_name_H-M   'P 1'
#
loop_
_entity.id
_entity.type
_entity.pdbx_description
1 polymer ?
#
loop_
_entity_poly.entity_id
_entity_poly.type
_entity_poly.pdbx_seq_one_letter_code
_entity_poly.pdbx_strand_id
1 'polypeptide(L)'
;MSRSLSLNMRSASRRDLPPPQKTIERLENMVEGGNYYEAQQMYKSTSARYITCQRYKEGLDILQSGASIQLKHGQVTCGAELAVLFVDTLVKGQLPYNEETFGRIRKIYEAFPRIHMPHFLGDDYDDDGQKLSEAISAAKVRAEGCSSFLKAALRWSVEFGPSRNGSPELHVMLAEYIYSESPETDMTKVSSHFVRGNDPKKFASMLVNFMGKCYPGEDDTAIARSVLMYLSLGNLRDANLLMDAMKEQLKSADLEFPKSDLIQFIKYLLQTLERDAYPLFKTLRQKYKTSTDRDPVFEEVLDEIAAKFYGIRQQNPLEGLFGDMFKM
;
A
#
# COMPACT_ATOMS: atom_id res chain seq x y z
N MET A 1 -48.78 41.31 -25.43
CA MET A 1 -47.69 40.32 -25.62
C MET A 1 -46.72 40.47 -24.47
N SER A 2 -46.43 39.37 -23.77
CA SER A 2 -45.23 39.08 -22.96
C SER A 2 -45.62 38.09 -21.86
N ARG A 3 -45.55 36.79 -22.22
CA ARG A 3 -45.67 35.67 -21.28
C ARG A 3 -44.38 35.62 -20.46
N SER A 4 -44.52 35.79 -19.15
CA SER A 4 -43.54 35.39 -18.15
C SER A 4 -43.29 33.89 -18.24
N LEU A 5 -42.16 33.50 -18.85
CA LEU A 5 -41.62 32.14 -18.77
C LEU A 5 -40.75 32.05 -17.52
N SER A 6 -41.38 31.76 -16.38
CA SER A 6 -40.69 31.15 -15.25
C SER A 6 -40.22 29.77 -15.72
N LEU A 7 -38.92 29.62 -15.98
CA LEU A 7 -38.28 28.32 -16.09
C LEU A 7 -38.39 27.62 -14.75
N ASN A 8 -39.50 26.90 -14.56
CA ASN A 8 -39.54 25.78 -13.63
C ASN A 8 -38.56 24.73 -14.17
N MET A 9 -37.29 24.82 -13.76
CA MET A 9 -36.45 23.62 -13.67
C MET A 9 -37.15 22.70 -12.69
N ARG A 10 -38.02 21.86 -13.24
CA ARG A 10 -38.62 20.72 -12.55
C ARG A 10 -37.46 19.97 -11.92
N SER A 11 -37.42 19.98 -10.59
CA SER A 11 -36.71 18.98 -9.81
C SER A 11 -37.16 17.63 -10.36
N ALA A 12 -36.31 17.00 -11.17
CA ALA A 12 -36.49 15.60 -11.53
C ALA A 12 -36.63 14.89 -10.19
N SER A 13 -37.82 14.34 -9.93
CA SER A 13 -38.17 13.82 -8.61
C SER A 13 -37.05 12.87 -8.18
N ARG A 14 -36.66 12.95 -6.90
CA ARG A 14 -35.96 11.87 -6.22
C ARG A 14 -36.82 10.62 -6.45
N ARG A 15 -36.54 9.86 -7.51
CA ARG A 15 -37.28 8.63 -7.82
C ARG A 15 -37.02 7.72 -6.63
N ASP A 16 -38.08 7.17 -6.05
CA ASP A 16 -37.98 6.09 -5.06
C ASP A 16 -37.30 4.91 -5.73
N LEU A 17 -35.97 4.90 -5.71
CA LEU A 17 -35.19 3.74 -6.08
C LEU A 17 -35.46 2.68 -5.01
N PRO A 18 -35.73 1.43 -5.40
CA PRO A 18 -35.94 0.37 -4.43
C PRO A 18 -34.67 0.16 -3.58
N PRO A 19 -34.77 -0.57 -2.45
CA PRO A 19 -33.58 -1.04 -1.76
C PRO A 19 -32.69 -1.89 -2.71
N PRO A 20 -31.36 -1.78 -2.63
CA PRO A 20 -30.45 -2.40 -3.60
C PRO A 20 -30.40 -3.93 -3.50
N GLN A 21 -30.85 -4.55 -2.40
CA GLN A 21 -30.66 -5.97 -2.07
C GLN A 21 -31.11 -6.92 -3.18
N LYS A 22 -32.35 -6.79 -3.68
CA LYS A 22 -32.85 -7.63 -4.79
C LYS A 22 -32.04 -7.46 -6.08
N THR A 23 -31.50 -6.25 -6.29
CA THR A 23 -30.66 -5.99 -7.47
C THR A 23 -29.29 -6.63 -7.29
N ILE A 24 -28.72 -6.54 -6.08
CA ILE A 24 -27.47 -7.19 -5.70
C ILE A 24 -27.58 -8.70 -5.91
N GLU A 25 -28.58 -9.37 -5.32
CA GLU A 25 -28.80 -10.81 -5.47
C GLU A 25 -28.86 -11.25 -6.94
N ARG A 26 -29.57 -10.48 -7.77
CA ARG A 26 -29.64 -10.76 -9.22
C ARG A 26 -28.28 -10.63 -9.90
N LEU A 27 -27.50 -9.62 -9.56
CA LEU A 27 -26.17 -9.41 -10.14
C LEU A 27 -25.16 -10.44 -9.62
N GLU A 28 -25.29 -10.89 -8.38
CA GLU A 28 -24.51 -11.98 -7.81
C GLU A 28 -24.76 -13.28 -8.58
N ASN A 29 -26.02 -13.64 -8.81
CA ASN A 29 -26.39 -14.80 -9.64
C ASN A 29 -25.83 -14.72 -11.07
N MET A 30 -25.70 -13.51 -11.65
CA MET A 30 -25.08 -13.35 -12.97
C MET A 30 -23.59 -13.69 -12.96
N VAL A 31 -22.88 -13.28 -11.90
CA VAL A 31 -21.46 -13.61 -11.69
C VAL A 31 -21.28 -15.10 -11.45
N GLU A 32 -22.14 -15.71 -10.62
CA GLU A 32 -22.15 -17.16 -10.40
C GLU A 32 -22.41 -17.94 -11.70
N GLY A 33 -23.25 -17.39 -12.58
CA GLY A 33 -23.51 -17.91 -13.92
C GLY A 33 -22.38 -17.67 -14.93
N GLY A 34 -21.24 -17.09 -14.52
CA GLY A 34 -20.06 -16.87 -15.38
C GLY A 34 -20.10 -15.61 -16.26
N ASN A 35 -21.14 -14.78 -16.15
CA ASN A 35 -21.30 -13.56 -16.96
C ASN A 35 -20.58 -12.37 -16.31
N TYR A 36 -19.26 -12.53 -16.11
CA TYR A 36 -18.46 -11.63 -15.29
C TYR A 36 -18.44 -10.19 -15.81
N TYR A 37 -18.18 -10.03 -17.11
CA TYR A 37 -18.06 -8.70 -17.72
C TYR A 37 -19.42 -8.00 -17.79
N GLU A 38 -20.48 -8.69 -18.22
CA GLU A 38 -21.82 -8.10 -18.24
C GLU A 38 -22.27 -7.70 -16.84
N ALA A 39 -22.04 -8.57 -15.84
CA ALA A 39 -22.37 -8.26 -14.46
C ALA A 39 -21.59 -7.01 -13.98
N GLN A 40 -20.30 -6.89 -14.29
CA GLN A 40 -19.49 -5.73 -13.93
C GLN A 40 -20.08 -4.42 -14.49
N GLN A 41 -20.46 -4.40 -15.78
CA GLN A 41 -21.06 -3.22 -16.39
C GLN A 41 -22.40 -2.87 -15.73
N MET A 42 -23.18 -3.88 -15.36
CA MET A 42 -24.44 -3.70 -14.64
C MET A 42 -24.23 -3.18 -13.22
N TYR A 43 -23.20 -3.62 -12.49
CA TYR A 43 -22.80 -3.06 -11.19
C TYR A 43 -22.45 -1.57 -11.32
N LYS A 44 -21.64 -1.18 -12.32
CA LYS A 44 -21.27 0.22 -12.60
C LYS A 44 -22.50 1.08 -12.91
N SER A 45 -23.32 0.65 -13.86
CA SER A 45 -24.53 1.38 -14.27
C SER A 45 -25.54 1.51 -13.13
N THR A 46 -25.77 0.44 -12.36
CA THR A 46 -26.72 0.44 -11.25
C THR A 46 -26.25 1.36 -10.14
N SER A 47 -25.00 1.22 -9.67
CA SER A 47 -24.45 2.08 -8.62
C SER A 47 -24.46 3.56 -9.02
N ALA A 48 -24.10 3.88 -10.28
CA ALA A 48 -24.13 5.25 -10.80
C ALA A 48 -25.53 5.90 -10.69
N ARG A 49 -26.61 5.12 -10.85
CA ARG A 49 -27.98 5.61 -10.68
C ARG A 49 -28.27 6.03 -9.23
N TYR A 50 -27.85 5.23 -8.24
CA TYR A 50 -28.00 5.59 -6.83
C TYR A 50 -27.13 6.80 -6.47
N ILE A 51 -25.89 6.83 -6.94
CA ILE A 51 -24.94 7.93 -6.70
C ILE A 51 -25.47 9.26 -7.28
N THR A 52 -26.08 9.23 -8.47
CA THR A 52 -26.69 10.42 -9.09
C THR A 52 -27.86 10.96 -8.26
N CYS A 53 -28.57 10.08 -7.55
CA CYS A 53 -29.61 10.44 -6.60
C CYS A 53 -29.07 10.77 -5.19
N GLN A 54 -27.75 10.93 -5.03
CA GLN A 54 -27.08 11.18 -3.73
C GLN A 54 -27.30 10.08 -2.68
N ARG A 55 -27.68 8.87 -3.12
CA ARG A 55 -27.85 7.69 -2.27
C ARG A 55 -26.54 6.89 -2.24
N TYR A 56 -25.51 7.51 -1.63
CA TYR A 56 -24.15 6.98 -1.66
C TYR A 56 -24.01 5.65 -0.93
N LYS A 57 -24.70 5.48 0.22
CA LYS A 57 -24.60 4.24 1.02
C LYS A 57 -25.04 3.02 0.21
N GLU A 58 -26.18 3.12 -0.47
CA GLU A 58 -26.72 2.06 -1.31
C GLU A 58 -25.87 1.84 -2.57
N GLY A 59 -25.34 2.91 -3.15
CA GLY A 59 -24.37 2.80 -4.25
C GLY A 59 -23.11 2.03 -3.84
N LEU A 60 -22.60 2.29 -2.63
CA LEU A 60 -21.47 1.58 -2.05
C LEU A 60 -21.80 0.12 -1.75
N ASP A 61 -23.03 -0.20 -1.31
CA ASP A 61 -23.45 -1.60 -1.06
C ASP A 61 -23.38 -2.42 -2.34
N ILE A 62 -23.86 -1.84 -3.44
CA ILE A 62 -23.79 -2.44 -4.78
C ILE A 62 -22.34 -2.63 -5.21
N LEU A 63 -21.49 -1.60 -5.07
CA LEU A 63 -20.08 -1.65 -5.49
C LEU A 63 -19.26 -2.62 -4.65
N GLN A 64 -19.49 -2.67 -3.33
CA GLN A 64 -18.80 -3.60 -2.44
C GLN A 64 -19.15 -5.05 -2.76
N SER A 65 -20.45 -5.36 -2.93
CA SER A 65 -20.88 -6.72 -3.34
C SER A 65 -20.21 -7.11 -4.66
N GLY A 66 -20.32 -6.24 -5.69
CA GLY A 66 -19.73 -6.48 -7.00
C GLY A 66 -18.21 -6.67 -6.96
N ALA A 67 -17.49 -5.83 -6.23
CA ALA A 67 -16.04 -5.97 -6.06
C ALA A 67 -15.70 -7.31 -5.38
N SER A 68 -16.33 -7.61 -4.24
CA SER A 68 -16.04 -8.82 -3.48
C SER A 68 -16.35 -10.10 -4.25
N ILE A 69 -17.49 -10.19 -4.95
CA ILE A 69 -17.85 -11.43 -5.66
C ILE A 69 -16.97 -11.64 -6.89
N GLN A 70 -16.66 -10.59 -7.65
CA GLN A 70 -15.77 -10.69 -8.82
C GLN A 70 -14.36 -11.14 -8.39
N LEU A 71 -13.82 -10.54 -7.32
CA LEU A 71 -12.51 -10.91 -6.79
C LEU A 71 -12.47 -12.37 -6.31
N LYS A 72 -13.52 -12.84 -5.62
CA LYS A 72 -13.66 -14.24 -5.18
C LYS A 72 -13.68 -15.24 -6.34
N HIS A 73 -14.21 -14.84 -7.50
CA HIS A 73 -14.19 -15.64 -8.73
C HIS A 73 -12.89 -15.47 -9.55
N GLY A 74 -11.86 -14.83 -8.99
CA GLY A 74 -10.59 -14.60 -9.67
C GLY A 74 -10.64 -13.54 -10.77
N GLN A 75 -11.76 -12.82 -10.93
CA GLN A 75 -11.93 -11.77 -11.92
C GLN A 75 -11.35 -10.45 -11.41
N VAL A 76 -10.01 -10.42 -11.34
CA VAL A 76 -9.29 -9.38 -10.62
C VAL A 76 -9.45 -8.02 -11.26
N THR A 77 -9.36 -7.92 -12.59
CA THR A 77 -9.58 -6.67 -13.32
C THR A 77 -10.98 -6.12 -13.05
N CYS A 78 -12.00 -6.98 -13.15
CA CYS A 78 -13.40 -6.58 -12.95
C CYS A 78 -13.63 -6.09 -11.51
N GLY A 79 -13.15 -6.86 -10.54
CA GLY A 79 -13.29 -6.56 -9.12
C GLY A 79 -12.50 -5.34 -8.65
N ALA A 80 -11.27 -5.19 -9.12
CA ALA A 80 -10.42 -4.04 -8.79
C ALA A 80 -10.99 -2.72 -9.33
N GLU A 81 -11.54 -2.71 -10.54
CA GLU A 81 -12.21 -1.52 -11.08
C GLU A 81 -13.44 -1.11 -10.24
N LEU A 82 -14.24 -2.09 -9.79
CA LEU A 82 -15.37 -1.82 -8.89
C LEU A 82 -14.90 -1.35 -7.51
N ALA A 83 -13.79 -1.87 -7.02
CA ALA A 83 -13.16 -1.47 -5.76
C ALA A 83 -12.63 -0.03 -5.81
N VAL A 84 -12.00 0.39 -6.91
CA VAL A 84 -11.58 1.79 -7.12
C VAL A 84 -12.81 2.69 -7.18
N LEU A 85 -13.85 2.31 -7.95
CA LEU A 85 -15.10 3.08 -8.03
C LEU A 85 -15.81 3.19 -6.67
N PHE A 86 -15.70 2.17 -5.82
CA PHE A 86 -16.16 2.22 -4.43
C PHE A 86 -15.47 3.36 -3.68
N VAL A 87 -14.14 3.47 -3.76
CA VAL A 87 -13.39 4.55 -3.11
C VAL A 87 -13.72 5.92 -3.72
N ASP A 88 -13.81 6.03 -5.03
CA ASP A 88 -14.21 7.28 -5.70
C ASP A 88 -15.60 7.73 -5.24
N THR A 89 -16.48 6.77 -4.94
CA THR A 89 -17.81 7.04 -4.37
C THR A 89 -17.73 7.53 -2.93
N LEU A 90 -16.77 7.05 -2.11
CA LEU A 90 -16.50 7.60 -0.77
C LEU A 90 -16.10 9.07 -0.87
N VAL A 91 -15.16 9.40 -1.77
CA VAL A 91 -14.68 10.77 -2.03
C VAL A 91 -15.83 11.65 -2.51
N LYS A 92 -16.57 11.22 -3.53
CA LYS A 92 -17.71 11.97 -4.10
C LYS A 92 -18.84 12.19 -3.09
N GLY A 93 -19.05 11.23 -2.19
CA GLY A 93 -20.00 11.32 -1.09
C GLY A 93 -19.48 12.08 0.12
N GLN A 94 -18.22 12.52 0.11
CA GLN A 94 -17.50 13.14 1.24
C GLN A 94 -17.65 12.32 2.53
N LEU A 95 -17.60 10.99 2.40
CA LEU A 95 -17.79 10.11 3.54
C LEU A 95 -16.53 10.08 4.40
N PRO A 96 -16.66 10.32 5.73
CA PRO A 96 -15.52 10.41 6.61
C PRO A 96 -14.88 9.05 6.84
N TYR A 97 -13.58 9.04 7.09
CA TYR A 97 -12.86 7.87 7.58
C TYR A 97 -13.35 7.50 8.98
N ASN A 98 -13.83 6.27 9.14
CA ASN A 98 -14.23 5.68 10.43
C ASN A 98 -14.19 4.14 10.32
N GLU A 99 -14.41 3.44 11.43
CA GLU A 99 -14.38 1.97 11.46
C GLU A 99 -15.39 1.30 10.51
N GLU A 100 -16.55 1.93 10.26
CA GLU A 100 -17.54 1.39 9.32
C GLU A 100 -17.01 1.45 7.88
N THR A 101 -16.58 2.62 7.42
CA THR A 101 -16.08 2.82 6.04
C THR A 101 -14.77 2.08 5.80
N PHE A 102 -13.86 2.12 6.78
CA PHE A 102 -12.62 1.37 6.74
C PHE A 102 -12.87 -0.14 6.76
N GLY A 103 -13.83 -0.62 7.56
CA GLY A 103 -14.23 -2.02 7.59
C GLY A 103 -14.74 -2.53 6.25
N ARG A 104 -15.39 -1.68 5.45
CA ARG A 104 -15.80 -2.00 4.08
C ARG A 104 -14.62 -2.12 3.12
N ILE A 105 -13.65 -1.20 3.21
CA ILE A 105 -12.39 -1.27 2.44
C ILE A 105 -11.64 -2.56 2.77
N ARG A 106 -11.56 -2.91 4.06
CA ARG A 106 -10.93 -4.16 4.53
C ARG A 106 -11.60 -5.39 3.94
N LYS A 107 -12.93 -5.45 3.93
CA LYS A 107 -13.68 -6.56 3.31
C LYS A 107 -13.40 -6.73 1.81
N ILE A 108 -13.24 -5.62 1.08
CA ILE A 108 -12.86 -5.68 -0.34
C ILE A 108 -11.41 -6.16 -0.47
N TYR A 109 -10.48 -5.63 0.33
CA TYR A 109 -9.09 -6.07 0.37
C TYR A 109 -8.94 -7.57 0.64
N GLU A 110 -9.66 -8.09 1.63
CA GLU A 110 -9.65 -9.52 1.98
C GLU A 110 -10.17 -10.42 0.86
N ALA A 111 -10.96 -9.88 -0.08
CA ALA A 111 -11.45 -10.62 -1.24
C ALA A 111 -10.42 -10.70 -2.37
N PHE A 112 -9.37 -9.86 -2.39
CA PHE A 112 -8.33 -9.94 -3.41
C PHE A 112 -7.61 -11.29 -3.34
N PRO A 113 -7.48 -12.01 -4.46
CA PRO A 113 -6.79 -13.30 -4.46
C PRO A 113 -5.35 -13.16 -3.98
N ARG A 114 -4.91 -14.14 -3.18
CA ARG A 114 -3.53 -14.33 -2.75
C ARG A 114 -3.03 -15.66 -3.30
N ILE A 115 -2.35 -15.62 -4.44
CA ILE A 115 -1.93 -16.82 -5.17
C ILE A 115 -0.41 -16.85 -5.18
N HIS A 116 0.15 -17.82 -4.47
CA HIS A 116 1.60 -18.03 -4.41
C HIS A 116 2.14 -18.31 -5.81
N MET A 117 3.21 -17.59 -6.16
CA MET A 117 3.91 -17.84 -7.42
C MET A 117 4.49 -19.25 -7.43
N PRO A 118 4.31 -20.02 -8.50
CA PRO A 118 4.95 -21.32 -8.62
C PRO A 118 6.48 -21.19 -8.63
N HIS A 119 7.18 -21.98 -7.81
CA HIS A 119 8.62 -22.14 -7.91
C HIS A 119 8.94 -23.11 -9.06
N PHE A 120 9.17 -22.61 -10.26
CA PHE A 120 9.63 -23.45 -11.38
C PHE A 120 11.16 -23.54 -11.35
N LEU A 121 11.66 -24.66 -10.81
CA LEU A 121 13.04 -25.13 -10.98
C LEU A 121 12.97 -26.36 -11.90
N GLY A 122 13.04 -26.15 -13.23
CA GLY A 122 13.01 -27.24 -14.20
C GLY A 122 13.53 -26.82 -15.57
N ASP A 123 14.49 -27.59 -16.09
CA ASP A 123 15.22 -27.37 -17.34
C ASP A 123 14.45 -27.83 -18.61
N ASP A 124 13.13 -27.68 -18.68
CA ASP A 124 12.33 -28.00 -19.87
C ASP A 124 11.78 -26.72 -20.53
N TYR A 125 12.43 -26.31 -21.62
CA TYR A 125 12.51 -24.90 -22.04
C TYR A 125 11.32 -24.35 -22.85
N ASP A 126 10.35 -25.15 -23.30
CA ASP A 126 9.34 -24.64 -24.26
C ASP A 126 7.89 -24.54 -23.72
N ASP A 127 7.37 -25.52 -22.97
CA ASP A 127 5.98 -25.47 -22.43
C ASP A 127 5.91 -24.79 -21.04
N ASP A 128 6.98 -24.90 -20.24
CA ASP A 128 7.04 -24.32 -18.90
C ASP A 128 7.31 -22.81 -18.93
N GLY A 129 8.00 -22.32 -19.96
CA GLY A 129 8.26 -20.89 -20.15
C GLY A 129 6.99 -20.07 -20.43
N GLN A 130 6.09 -20.59 -21.26
CA GLN A 130 4.82 -19.91 -21.56
C GLN A 130 3.93 -19.85 -20.31
N LYS A 131 3.78 -20.97 -19.59
CA LYS A 131 3.01 -21.03 -18.34
C LYS A 131 3.56 -20.09 -17.26
N LEU A 132 4.89 -20.00 -17.13
CA LEU A 132 5.54 -19.07 -16.21
C LEU A 132 5.27 -17.61 -16.60
N SER A 133 5.39 -17.28 -17.88
CA SER A 133 5.09 -15.93 -18.39
C SER A 133 3.64 -15.52 -18.12
N GLU A 134 2.68 -16.42 -18.36
CA GLU A 134 1.27 -16.22 -18.07
C GLU A 134 1.02 -16.04 -16.56
N ALA A 135 1.66 -16.85 -15.70
CA ALA A 135 1.56 -16.74 -14.25
C ALA A 135 2.12 -15.40 -13.73
N ILE A 136 3.27 -14.96 -14.25
CA ILE A 136 3.88 -13.66 -13.92
C ILE A 136 2.95 -12.52 -14.36
N SER A 137 2.41 -12.59 -15.58
CA SER A 137 1.46 -11.59 -16.09
C SER A 137 0.22 -11.50 -15.20
N ALA A 138 -0.37 -12.65 -14.84
CA ALA A 138 -1.50 -12.70 -13.93
C ALA A 138 -1.16 -12.13 -12.54
N ALA A 139 0.03 -12.40 -12.01
CA ALA A 139 0.48 -11.84 -10.75
C ALA A 139 0.65 -10.31 -10.82
N LYS A 140 1.22 -9.78 -11.91
CA LYS A 140 1.31 -8.33 -12.15
C LYS A 140 -0.08 -7.69 -12.14
N VAL A 141 -1.04 -8.25 -12.88
CA VAL A 141 -2.43 -7.77 -12.90
C VAL A 141 -3.05 -7.77 -11.50
N ARG A 142 -2.81 -8.81 -10.69
CA ARG A 142 -3.28 -8.86 -9.30
C ARG A 142 -2.66 -7.78 -8.43
N ALA A 143 -1.34 -7.68 -8.44
CA ALA A 143 -0.58 -6.71 -7.67
C ALA A 143 -1.00 -5.27 -8.02
N GLU A 144 -1.14 -4.96 -9.31
CA GLU A 144 -1.56 -3.66 -9.80
C GLU A 144 -3.01 -3.32 -9.44
N GLY A 145 -3.94 -4.28 -9.58
CA GLY A 145 -5.34 -4.09 -9.24
C GLY A 145 -5.54 -3.73 -7.76
N CYS A 146 -4.92 -4.50 -6.85
CA CYS A 146 -5.00 -4.25 -5.41
C CYS A 146 -4.26 -2.96 -5.04
N SER A 147 -3.07 -2.72 -5.60
CA SER A 147 -2.31 -1.50 -5.34
C SER A 147 -3.07 -0.26 -5.76
N SER A 148 -3.74 -0.29 -6.91
CA SER A 148 -4.54 0.84 -7.41
C SER A 148 -5.71 1.14 -6.47
N PHE A 149 -6.41 0.11 -6.01
CA PHE A 149 -7.47 0.23 -5.01
C PHE A 149 -6.97 0.81 -3.69
N LEU A 150 -5.90 0.26 -3.12
CA LEU A 150 -5.37 0.73 -1.84
C LEU A 150 -4.74 2.12 -1.92
N LYS A 151 -4.11 2.48 -3.05
CA LYS A 151 -3.62 3.86 -3.29
C LYS A 151 -4.78 4.85 -3.40
N ALA A 152 -5.88 4.47 -4.04
CA ALA A 152 -7.09 5.30 -4.03
C ALA A 152 -7.62 5.46 -2.60
N ALA A 153 -7.70 4.37 -1.83
CA ALA A 153 -8.14 4.40 -0.44
C ALA A 153 -7.21 5.26 0.44
N LEU A 154 -5.90 5.22 0.21
CA LEU A 154 -4.92 6.07 0.89
C LEU A 154 -5.18 7.54 0.60
N ARG A 155 -5.37 7.93 -0.66
CA ARG A 155 -5.71 9.31 -1.04
C ARG A 155 -7.01 9.78 -0.38
N TRP A 156 -8.05 8.94 -0.39
CA TRP A 156 -9.29 9.21 0.34
C TRP A 156 -9.03 9.41 1.84
N SER A 157 -8.20 8.58 2.46
CA SER A 157 -7.88 8.69 3.89
C SER A 157 -7.03 9.92 4.25
N VAL A 158 -6.25 10.45 3.31
CA VAL A 158 -5.54 11.73 3.49
C VAL A 158 -6.52 12.90 3.56
N GLU A 159 -7.54 12.87 2.70
CA GLU A 159 -8.52 13.96 2.59
C GLU A 159 -9.60 13.89 3.68
N PHE A 160 -10.07 12.68 3.99
CA PHE A 160 -11.23 12.46 4.88
C PHE A 160 -10.88 11.74 6.19
N GLY A 161 -9.59 11.53 6.47
CA GLY A 161 -9.09 10.85 7.66
C GLY A 161 -8.29 11.72 8.62
N PRO A 162 -7.79 11.13 9.71
CA PRO A 162 -7.17 11.88 10.81
C PRO A 162 -5.72 12.30 10.52
N SER A 163 -5.08 11.72 9.49
CA SER A 163 -3.65 11.86 9.22
C SER A 163 -3.42 12.44 7.83
N ARG A 164 -2.55 13.46 7.76
CA ARG A 164 -2.11 14.06 6.49
C ARG A 164 -1.30 13.10 5.61
N ASN A 165 -0.80 12.01 6.19
CA ASN A 165 -0.07 10.97 5.47
C ASN A 165 -0.94 9.76 5.12
N GLY A 166 -2.26 9.82 5.36
CA GLY A 166 -3.18 8.71 5.16
C GLY A 166 -3.22 7.75 6.34
N SER A 167 -4.09 6.75 6.27
CA SER A 167 -4.26 5.72 7.31
C SER A 167 -3.01 4.82 7.40
N PRO A 168 -2.41 4.68 8.61
CA PRO A 168 -1.32 3.75 8.84
C PRO A 168 -1.69 2.30 8.52
N GLU A 169 -2.93 1.89 8.78
CA GLU A 169 -3.39 0.53 8.51
C GLU A 169 -3.45 0.25 7.01
N LEU A 170 -3.93 1.21 6.20
CA LEU A 170 -3.91 1.10 4.73
C LEU A 170 -2.48 1.01 4.18
N HIS A 171 -1.54 1.73 4.79
CA HIS A 171 -0.12 1.62 4.47
C HIS A 171 0.41 0.20 4.73
N VAL A 172 0.11 -0.37 5.89
CA VAL A 172 0.49 -1.76 6.22
C VAL A 172 -0.13 -2.76 5.24
N MET A 173 -1.43 -2.62 4.93
CA MET A 173 -2.13 -3.50 3.98
C MET A 173 -1.52 -3.47 2.58
N LEU A 174 -1.13 -2.29 2.10
CA LEU A 174 -0.50 -2.11 0.80
C LEU A 174 0.92 -2.70 0.78
N ALA A 175 1.71 -2.43 1.81
CA ALA A 175 3.06 -3.00 1.93
C ALA A 175 3.03 -4.54 1.96
N GLU A 176 2.11 -5.11 2.74
CA GLU A 176 1.92 -6.56 2.84
C GLU A 176 1.58 -7.18 1.49
N TYR A 177 0.62 -6.59 0.77
CA TYR A 177 0.17 -7.13 -0.52
C TYR A 177 1.22 -6.99 -1.62
N ILE A 178 1.93 -5.86 -1.67
CA ILE A 178 3.02 -5.67 -2.64
C ILE A 178 4.07 -6.76 -2.44
N TYR A 179 4.48 -7.02 -1.21
CA TYR A 179 5.49 -8.03 -0.93
C TYR A 179 5.03 -9.47 -1.20
N SER A 180 3.77 -9.81 -0.88
CA SER A 180 3.31 -11.19 -1.03
C SER A 180 2.93 -11.54 -2.47
N GLU A 181 2.39 -10.59 -3.24
CA GLU A 181 1.78 -10.87 -4.55
C GLU A 181 2.55 -10.29 -5.75
N SER A 182 3.55 -9.42 -5.54
CA SER A 182 4.35 -8.93 -6.66
C SER A 182 5.35 -9.98 -7.12
N PRO A 183 5.43 -10.29 -8.43
CA PRO A 183 6.38 -11.27 -8.95
C PRO A 183 7.84 -10.82 -8.77
N GLU A 184 8.08 -9.51 -8.80
CA GLU A 184 9.36 -8.89 -8.48
C GLU A 184 9.12 -7.93 -7.31
N THR A 185 9.58 -8.33 -6.12
CA THR A 185 9.34 -7.54 -4.91
C THR A 185 10.32 -6.37 -4.81
N ASP A 186 9.79 -5.16 -5.00
CA ASP A 186 10.50 -3.92 -4.74
C ASP A 186 10.48 -3.61 -3.23
N MET A 187 11.51 -4.07 -2.52
CA MET A 187 11.61 -3.91 -1.07
C MET A 187 11.69 -2.44 -0.64
N THR A 188 12.12 -1.54 -1.53
CA THR A 188 12.14 -0.09 -1.27
C THR A 188 10.71 0.46 -1.19
N LYS A 189 9.82 0.08 -2.11
CA LYS A 189 8.39 0.43 -2.05
C LYS A 189 7.69 -0.21 -0.86
N VAL A 190 7.98 -1.47 -0.56
CA VAL A 190 7.43 -2.15 0.63
C VAL A 190 7.80 -1.38 1.90
N SER A 191 9.08 -1.01 2.02
CA SER A 191 9.59 -0.23 3.14
C SER A 191 8.93 1.15 3.23
N SER A 192 8.75 1.85 2.10
CA SER A 192 8.14 3.19 2.09
C SER A 192 6.70 3.21 2.62
N HIS A 193 5.94 2.14 2.40
CA HIS A 193 4.62 1.99 2.99
C HIS A 193 4.68 1.55 4.46
N PHE A 194 5.50 0.55 4.82
CA PHE A 194 5.58 0.10 6.21
C PHE A 194 6.03 1.20 7.19
N VAL A 195 6.95 2.09 6.80
CA VAL A 195 7.40 3.18 7.69
C VAL A 195 6.34 4.25 7.96
N ARG A 196 5.28 4.29 7.15
CA ARG A 196 4.07 5.11 7.38
C ARG A 196 2.95 4.33 8.07
N GLY A 197 3.15 3.02 8.24
CA GLY A 197 2.27 2.14 8.97
C GLY A 197 2.45 2.22 10.48
N ASN A 198 1.67 1.43 11.21
CA ASN A 198 1.66 1.37 12.67
C ASN A 198 2.06 -0.01 13.23
N ASP A 199 2.68 -0.87 12.40
CA ASP A 199 3.04 -2.24 12.80
C ASP A 199 4.52 -2.56 12.49
N PRO A 200 5.47 -2.06 13.30
CA PRO A 200 6.90 -2.35 13.13
C PRO A 200 7.24 -3.84 13.29
N LYS A 201 6.42 -4.60 14.05
CA LYS A 201 6.65 -6.04 14.26
C LYS A 201 6.35 -6.82 12.99
N LYS A 202 5.25 -6.50 12.30
CA LYS A 202 4.96 -7.07 10.97
C LYS A 202 6.02 -6.66 9.95
N PHE A 203 6.48 -5.42 9.99
CA PHE A 203 7.57 -5.00 9.09
C PHE A 203 8.85 -5.81 9.34
N ALA A 204 9.22 -6.05 10.61
CA ALA A 204 10.32 -6.93 10.97
C ALA A 204 10.14 -8.35 10.41
N SER A 205 8.94 -8.94 10.51
CA SER A 205 8.65 -10.26 9.93
C SER A 205 8.87 -10.32 8.42
N MET A 206 8.52 -9.24 7.73
CA MET A 206 8.69 -9.14 6.27
C MET A 206 10.16 -9.02 5.88
N LEU A 207 10.94 -8.24 6.64
CA LEU A 207 12.39 -8.17 6.45
C LEU A 207 13.06 -9.52 6.71
N VAL A 208 12.70 -10.23 7.79
CA VAL A 208 13.23 -11.57 8.08
C VAL A 208 12.89 -12.56 6.96
N ASN A 209 11.65 -12.54 6.46
CA ASN A 209 11.26 -13.37 5.32
C ASN A 209 12.02 -12.99 4.03
N PHE A 210 12.32 -11.70 3.84
CA PHE A 210 13.10 -11.22 2.69
C PHE A 210 14.55 -11.69 2.74
N MET A 211 15.16 -11.75 3.93
CA MET A 211 16.54 -12.22 4.11
C MET A 211 16.76 -13.63 3.55
N GLY A 212 15.76 -14.51 3.64
CA GLY A 212 15.84 -15.87 3.09
C GLY A 212 15.65 -15.96 1.56
N LYS A 213 15.35 -14.84 0.89
CA LYS A 213 15.01 -14.78 -0.55
C LYS A 213 15.94 -13.88 -1.36
N CYS A 214 16.65 -12.96 -0.70
CA CYS A 214 17.48 -11.96 -1.37
C CYS A 214 18.90 -12.47 -1.63
N TYR A 215 19.65 -11.77 -2.48
CA TYR A 215 21.06 -12.06 -2.70
C TYR A 215 21.89 -11.67 -1.45
N PRO A 216 23.05 -12.30 -1.22
CA PRO A 216 23.94 -11.92 -0.12
C PRO A 216 24.30 -10.43 -0.14
N GLY A 217 24.10 -9.73 0.97
CA GLY A 217 24.33 -8.29 1.09
C GLY A 217 23.14 -7.41 0.67
N GLU A 218 22.04 -7.96 0.16
CA GLU A 218 20.81 -7.18 -0.01
C GLU A 218 20.02 -7.07 1.30
N ASP A 219 20.18 -8.05 2.19
CA ASP A 219 19.57 -8.14 3.51
C ASP A 219 19.97 -6.95 4.39
N ASP A 220 21.26 -6.72 4.57
CA ASP A 220 21.75 -5.64 5.42
C ASP A 220 21.37 -4.25 4.88
N THR A 221 21.34 -4.11 3.56
CA THR A 221 20.93 -2.90 2.86
C THR A 221 19.43 -2.64 3.04
N ALA A 222 18.58 -3.68 2.93
CA ALA A 222 17.14 -3.55 3.16
C ALA A 222 16.83 -3.17 4.61
N ILE A 223 17.52 -3.77 5.58
CA ILE A 223 17.40 -3.41 7.01
C ILE A 223 17.82 -1.97 7.23
N ALA A 224 18.99 -1.57 6.73
CA ALA A 224 19.50 -0.21 6.87
C ALA A 224 18.54 0.81 6.26
N ARG A 225 18.06 0.55 5.03
CA ARG A 225 17.07 1.42 4.36
C ARG A 225 15.81 1.58 5.20
N SER A 226 15.28 0.49 5.73
CA SER A 226 14.07 0.49 6.57
C SER A 226 14.24 1.36 7.82
N VAL A 227 15.36 1.23 8.51
CA VAL A 227 15.67 2.05 9.69
C VAL A 227 15.86 3.51 9.31
N LEU A 228 16.66 3.80 8.29
CA LEU A 228 16.92 5.17 7.83
C LEU A 228 15.63 5.87 7.37
N MET A 229 14.69 5.14 6.76
CA MET A 229 13.38 5.68 6.36
C MET A 229 12.47 6.01 7.55
N TYR A 230 12.49 5.24 8.65
CA TYR A 230 11.81 5.66 9.88
C TYR A 230 12.45 6.93 10.46
N LEU A 231 13.78 6.97 10.50
CA LEU A 231 14.52 8.11 11.05
C LEU A 231 14.29 9.38 10.21
N SER A 232 14.25 9.31 8.89
CA SER A 232 13.93 10.47 8.06
C SER A 232 12.47 10.93 8.20
N LEU A 233 11.59 10.12 8.77
CA LEU A 233 10.27 10.58 9.22
C LEU A 233 10.29 11.17 10.64
N GLY A 234 11.43 11.18 11.33
CA GLY A 234 11.59 11.60 12.72
C GLY A 234 11.14 10.52 13.71
N ASN A 235 10.91 9.28 13.26
CA ASN A 235 10.34 8.21 14.07
C ASN A 235 11.43 7.30 14.66
N LEU A 236 12.19 7.83 15.63
CA LEU A 236 13.22 7.05 16.33
C LEU A 236 12.65 5.88 17.13
N ARG A 237 11.42 6.04 17.66
CA ARG A 237 10.75 5.00 18.44
C ARG A 237 10.54 3.74 17.60
N ASP A 238 9.89 3.86 16.46
CA ASP A 238 9.56 2.68 15.65
C ASP A 238 10.78 2.12 14.92
N ALA A 239 11.78 2.96 14.62
CA ALA A 239 13.08 2.49 14.15
C ALA A 239 13.76 1.53 15.14
N ASN A 240 13.71 1.83 16.45
CA ASN A 240 14.22 0.94 17.49
C ASN A 240 13.35 -0.30 17.67
N LEU A 241 12.02 -0.15 17.69
CA LEU A 241 11.09 -1.29 17.77
C LEU A 241 11.26 -2.28 16.61
N LEU A 242 11.53 -1.78 15.39
CA LEU A 242 11.84 -2.61 14.22
C LEU A 242 13.09 -3.47 14.49
N MET A 243 14.18 -2.84 14.94
CA MET A 243 15.45 -3.55 15.22
C MET A 243 15.30 -4.59 16.32
N ASP A 244 14.53 -4.31 17.36
CA ASP A 244 14.30 -5.25 18.46
C ASP A 244 13.40 -6.41 18.03
N ALA A 245 12.30 -6.13 17.31
CA ALA A 245 11.43 -7.16 16.75
C ALA A 245 12.18 -8.08 15.77
N MET A 246 13.09 -7.54 14.96
CA MET A 246 13.93 -8.37 14.08
C MET A 246 14.85 -9.29 14.88
N LYS A 247 15.53 -8.81 15.93
CA LYS A 247 16.38 -9.65 16.78
C LYS A 247 15.59 -10.78 17.44
N GLU A 248 14.40 -10.48 17.95
CA GLU A 248 13.51 -11.48 18.55
C GLU A 248 13.13 -12.57 17.54
N GLN A 249 12.69 -12.17 16.35
CA GLN A 249 12.23 -13.10 15.32
C GLN A 249 13.36 -13.94 14.73
N LEU A 250 14.52 -13.36 14.47
CA LEU A 250 15.70 -14.09 14.01
C LEU A 250 16.16 -15.12 15.05
N LYS A 251 16.16 -14.75 16.33
CA LYS A 251 16.45 -15.68 17.42
C LYS A 251 15.42 -16.82 17.49
N SER A 252 14.13 -16.52 17.32
CA SER A 252 13.08 -17.55 17.27
C SER A 252 13.20 -18.48 16.06
N ALA A 253 13.78 -18.01 14.96
CA ALA A 253 14.01 -18.78 13.75
C ALA A 253 15.39 -19.48 13.70
N ASP A 254 16.19 -19.38 14.76
CA ASP A 254 17.59 -19.87 14.80
C ASP A 254 18.47 -19.30 13.67
N LEU A 255 18.22 -18.04 13.30
CA LEU A 255 18.97 -17.30 12.29
C LEU A 255 19.83 -16.22 12.95
N GLU A 256 21.01 -15.96 12.37
CA GLU A 256 21.87 -14.88 12.83
C GLU A 256 21.44 -13.53 12.25
N PHE A 257 21.56 -12.47 13.06
CA PHE A 257 21.44 -11.11 12.57
C PHE A 257 22.65 -10.76 11.68
N PRO A 258 22.47 -10.10 10.53
CA PRO A 258 23.58 -9.77 9.63
C PRO A 258 24.71 -9.01 10.34
N LYS A 259 25.93 -9.53 10.22
CA LYS A 259 27.16 -8.97 10.81
C LYS A 259 27.91 -8.17 9.75
N SER A 260 27.49 -6.94 9.50
CA SER A 260 28.15 -6.03 8.55
C SER A 260 28.43 -4.67 9.16
N ASP A 261 29.38 -3.94 8.55
CA ASP A 261 29.69 -2.56 8.94
C ASP A 261 28.49 -1.63 8.76
N LEU A 262 27.62 -1.91 7.78
CA LEU A 262 26.39 -1.16 7.57
C LEU A 262 25.40 -1.38 8.73
N ILE A 263 25.19 -2.61 9.18
CA ILE A 263 24.38 -2.87 10.38
C ILE A 263 25.01 -2.23 11.63
N GLN A 264 26.34 -2.28 11.73
CA GLN A 264 27.04 -1.67 12.86
C GLN A 264 26.86 -0.14 12.87
N PHE A 265 26.91 0.50 11.69
CA PHE A 265 26.57 1.91 11.52
C PHE A 265 25.16 2.21 12.01
N ILE A 266 24.17 1.43 11.60
CA ILE A 266 22.77 1.61 12.00
C ILE A 266 22.59 1.51 13.53
N LYS A 267 23.23 0.52 14.17
CA LYS A 267 23.20 0.37 15.64
C LYS A 267 23.77 1.60 16.35
N TYR A 268 24.91 2.12 15.89
CA TYR A 268 25.50 3.32 16.47
C TYR A 268 24.72 4.59 16.15
N LEU A 269 24.13 4.68 14.96
CA LEU A 269 23.28 5.79 14.56
C LEU A 269 22.07 5.90 15.48
N LEU A 270 21.35 4.80 15.72
CA LEU A 270 20.21 4.78 16.64
C LEU A 270 20.58 5.29 18.04
N GLN A 271 21.67 4.78 18.62
CA GLN A 271 22.18 5.23 19.93
C GLN A 271 22.65 6.70 19.93
N THR A 272 23.11 7.19 18.79
CA THR A 272 23.57 8.58 18.66
C THR A 272 22.37 9.54 18.64
N LEU A 273 21.29 9.16 17.96
CA LEU A 273 20.07 9.97 17.85
C LEU A 273 19.25 10.04 19.15
N GLU A 274 19.55 9.22 20.16
CA GLU A 274 19.00 9.35 21.52
C GLU A 274 19.55 10.58 22.28
N ARG A 275 20.57 11.24 21.73
CA ARG A 275 21.32 12.32 22.38
C ARG A 275 21.47 13.51 21.42
N ASP A 276 21.66 14.70 21.99
CA ASP A 276 22.08 15.86 21.20
C ASP A 276 23.58 15.75 20.87
N ALA A 277 23.91 14.92 19.88
CA ALA A 277 25.28 14.51 19.56
C ALA A 277 25.62 14.67 18.07
N TYR A 278 25.29 15.82 17.47
CA TYR A 278 25.60 16.09 16.06
C TYR A 278 27.07 15.87 15.65
N PRO A 279 28.09 16.24 16.46
CA PRO A 279 29.48 15.91 16.13
C PRO A 279 29.74 14.40 15.99
N LEU A 280 29.12 13.57 16.85
CA LEU A 280 29.22 12.12 16.78
C LEU A 280 28.53 11.58 15.53
N PHE A 281 27.36 12.12 15.18
CA PHE A 281 26.65 11.77 13.95
C PHE A 281 27.51 12.00 12.70
N LYS A 282 28.20 13.16 12.61
CA LYS A 282 29.14 13.45 11.50
C LYS A 282 30.30 12.45 11.45
N THR A 283 30.90 12.16 12.61
CA THR A 283 32.00 11.18 12.71
C THR A 283 31.55 9.80 12.25
N LEU A 284 30.33 9.37 12.62
CA LEU A 284 29.78 8.09 12.17
C LEU A 284 29.60 8.06 10.65
N ARG A 285 29.01 9.11 10.04
CA ARG A 285 28.86 9.20 8.57
C ARG A 285 30.21 9.09 7.85
N GLN A 286 31.23 9.81 8.34
CA GLN A 286 32.57 9.76 7.75
C GLN A 286 33.21 8.37 7.89
N LYS A 287 33.11 7.76 9.07
CA LYS A 287 33.73 6.46 9.37
C LYS A 287 33.12 5.31 8.56
N TYR A 288 31.80 5.35 8.34
CA TYR A 288 31.06 4.28 7.67
C TYR A 288 30.71 4.60 6.22
N LYS A 289 31.32 5.65 5.64
CA LYS A 289 31.01 6.14 4.29
C LYS A 289 31.05 5.03 3.23
N THR A 290 32.09 4.21 3.24
CA THR A 290 32.23 3.08 2.30
C THR A 290 31.06 2.09 2.37
N SER A 291 30.49 1.89 3.55
CA SER A 291 29.33 1.01 3.75
C SER A 291 28.02 1.67 3.34
N THR A 292 27.87 2.98 3.57
CA THR A 292 26.65 3.73 3.22
C THR A 292 26.58 4.08 1.73
N ASP A 293 27.72 4.26 1.05
CA ASP A 293 27.80 4.56 -0.39
C ASP A 293 27.29 3.41 -1.28
N ARG A 294 27.02 2.23 -0.71
CA ARG A 294 26.38 1.10 -1.39
C ARG A 294 24.98 1.42 -1.90
N ASP A 295 24.29 2.37 -1.26
CA ASP A 295 23.02 2.90 -1.72
C ASP A 295 23.12 4.44 -1.81
N PRO A 296 23.13 5.02 -3.02
CA PRO A 296 23.21 6.47 -3.21
C PRO A 296 22.13 7.25 -2.45
N VAL A 297 20.97 6.64 -2.21
CA VAL A 297 19.85 7.27 -1.50
C VAL A 297 20.19 7.56 -0.04
N PHE A 298 21.08 6.77 0.58
CA PHE A 298 21.37 6.92 2.01
C PHE A 298 21.95 8.28 2.36
N GLU A 299 22.71 8.90 1.46
CA GLU A 299 23.26 10.23 1.71
C GLU A 299 22.15 11.28 1.82
N GLU A 300 21.19 11.27 0.89
CA GLU A 300 20.01 12.14 0.93
C GLU A 300 19.17 11.89 2.19
N VAL A 301 18.99 10.62 2.58
CA VAL A 301 18.23 10.26 3.79
C VAL A 301 18.94 10.72 5.06
N LEU A 302 20.27 10.60 5.12
CA LEU A 302 21.07 11.01 6.26
C LEU A 302 21.09 12.53 6.45
N ASP A 303 21.01 13.29 5.36
CA ASP A 303 20.82 14.74 5.43
C ASP A 303 19.44 15.12 5.98
N GLU A 304 18.38 14.39 5.61
CA GLU A 304 17.04 14.55 6.20
C GLU A 304 17.04 14.19 7.69
N ILE A 305 17.70 13.12 8.08
CA ILE A 305 17.85 12.74 9.49
C ILE A 305 18.58 13.85 10.27
N ALA A 306 19.65 14.41 9.70
CA ALA A 306 20.37 15.51 10.34
C ALA A 306 19.50 16.76 10.52
N ALA A 307 18.68 17.09 9.52
CA ALA A 307 17.73 18.20 9.59
C ALA A 307 16.68 17.97 10.67
N LYS A 308 16.11 16.76 10.76
CA LYS A 308 15.04 16.45 11.72
C LYS A 308 15.51 16.34 13.16
N PHE A 309 16.64 15.70 13.41
CA PHE A 309 17.10 15.44 14.77
C PHE A 309 18.00 16.54 15.34
N TYR A 310 18.68 17.32 14.49
CA TYR A 310 19.64 18.34 14.93
C TYR A 310 19.34 19.75 14.38
N GLY A 311 18.24 19.95 13.63
CA GLY A 311 17.85 21.26 13.12
C GLY A 311 18.81 21.85 12.08
N ILE A 312 19.61 21.02 11.42
CA ILE A 312 20.56 21.46 10.39
C ILE A 312 19.80 21.86 9.13
N ARG A 313 20.07 23.05 8.60
CA ARG A 313 19.49 23.49 7.33
C ARG A 313 20.08 22.66 6.18
N GLN A 314 19.23 21.98 5.43
CA GLN A 314 19.62 21.33 4.18
C GLN A 314 20.08 22.40 3.18
N GLN A 315 21.18 22.12 2.47
CA GLN A 315 21.66 23.03 1.42
C GLN A 315 20.79 22.96 0.15
N ASN A 316 20.07 21.84 -0.08
CA ASN A 316 19.17 21.64 -1.22
C ASN A 316 17.86 20.99 -0.78
N PRO A 317 16.70 21.69 -0.84
CA PRO A 317 15.40 21.07 -0.64
C PRO A 317 15.12 20.02 -1.73
N LEU A 318 14.75 18.81 -1.29
CA LEU A 318 14.45 17.59 -2.03
C LEU A 318 13.90 17.75 -3.48
N GLU A 319 14.79 17.67 -4.46
CA GLU A 319 14.49 17.35 -5.88
C GLU A 319 15.17 16.02 -6.33
N GLY A 320 15.61 15.19 -5.37
CA GLY A 320 16.38 13.95 -5.60
C GLY A 320 15.60 12.63 -5.52
N LEU A 321 16.30 11.50 -5.70
CA LEU A 321 15.73 10.13 -5.77
C LEU A 321 14.94 9.76 -4.49
N PHE A 322 15.34 10.28 -3.34
CA PHE A 322 14.67 10.05 -2.07
C PHE A 322 13.27 10.69 -1.99
N GLY A 323 13.09 11.87 -2.61
CA GLY A 323 11.79 12.53 -2.67
C GLY A 323 10.75 11.67 -3.41
N ASP A 324 11.17 11.00 -4.47
CA ASP A 324 10.31 10.11 -5.27
C ASP A 324 9.86 8.86 -4.50
N MET A 325 10.70 8.33 -3.61
CA MET A 325 10.36 7.17 -2.76
C MET A 325 9.17 7.42 -1.82
N PHE A 326 8.85 8.69 -1.59
CA PHE A 326 7.83 9.14 -0.66
C PHE A 326 6.63 9.82 -1.32
N LYS A 327 6.61 9.92 -2.66
CA LYS A 327 5.43 10.29 -3.43
C LYS A 327 4.39 9.16 -3.35
N MET A 328 3.12 9.51 -3.11
CA MET A 328 2.00 8.57 -2.96
C MET A 328 1.55 7.95 -4.28
#